data_AF-A0AA40BGW8-F1
#
_entry.id   AF-A0AA40BGW8-F1
#
_cell.length_a   1.000
_cell.length_b   1.000
_cell.length_c   1.000
_cell.angle_alpha   90.00
_cell.angle_beta   90.00
_cell.angle_gamma   90.00
#
_symmetry.space_group_name_H-M   'P 1'
#
loop_
_entity.id
_entity.type
_entity.pdbx_description
1 polymer ?
#
loop_
_entity_poly.entity_id
_entity_poly.type
_entity_poly.pdbx_seq_one_letter_code
_entity_poly.pdbx_strand_id
1 'polypeptide(L)'
;MDEIITRWATDLSKYQKEFKDQAAKVADWDRMLVENGERIQKLYLNTYEAEKISHEIERQLSNVESQQDELTAWLERYEQDLTELSTKQMGSNEQVSGPDQERERTYKLAEKLTDRLDDMGKDLTKMIKEINDMSSTVSKGNKPDDALGQIVRVLNGHLTQLQWIDSNASALQIKVAAAQKASGNMGASVGGRETDAVEGFYRSYRGGGYK
;
A
#
# COMPACT_ATOMS: atom_id res chain seq x y z
N MET A 1 65.71 33.21 42.91
CA MET A 1 64.32 33.69 43.04
C MET A 1 63.71 33.89 41.67
N ASP A 2 64.36 34.64 40.77
CA ASP A 2 63.84 34.93 39.42
C ASP A 2 63.63 33.70 38.53
N GLU A 3 64.44 32.65 38.67
CA GLU A 3 64.26 31.38 37.94
C GLU A 3 62.95 30.66 38.30
N ILE A 4 62.52 30.73 39.56
CA ILE A 4 61.27 30.11 40.03
C ILE A 4 60.06 30.88 39.48
N ILE A 5 60.15 32.21 39.48
CA ILE A 5 59.11 33.09 38.91
C ILE A 5 58.98 32.84 37.40
N THR A 6 60.11 32.72 36.69
CA THR A 6 60.13 32.43 35.25
C THR A 6 59.53 31.05 34.95
N ARG A 7 59.84 30.04 35.77
CA ARG A 7 59.25 28.70 35.63
C ARG A 7 57.75 28.70 35.87
N TRP A 8 57.28 29.37 36.93
CA TRP A 8 55.84 29.50 37.21
C TRP A 8 55.10 30.26 36.11
N ALA A 9 55.68 31.32 35.55
CA ALA A 9 55.08 32.04 34.42
C ALA A 9 54.98 31.15 33.17
N THR A 10 56.01 30.33 32.91
CA THR A 10 56.03 29.41 31.77
C THR A 10 55.01 28.28 31.96
N ASP A 11 54.97 27.66 33.14
CA ASP A 11 54.02 26.60 33.47
C ASP A 11 52.57 27.12 33.46
N LEU A 12 52.33 28.32 33.98
CA LEU A 12 51.01 28.97 33.93
C LEU A 12 50.58 29.22 32.49
N SER A 13 51.47 29.73 31.63
CA SER A 13 51.14 29.94 30.21
C SER A 13 50.87 28.61 29.49
N LYS A 14 51.60 27.54 29.83
CA LYS A 14 51.40 26.20 29.28
C LYS A 14 50.03 25.65 29.67
N TYR A 15 49.72 25.62 30.97
CA TYR A 15 48.44 25.10 31.46
C TYR A 15 47.26 25.98 31.05
N GLN A 16 47.45 27.30 30.92
CA GLN A 16 46.41 28.18 30.38
C GLN A 16 46.06 27.80 28.93
N LYS A 17 47.04 27.44 28.11
CA LYS A 17 46.80 26.98 26.74
C LYS A 17 46.09 25.63 26.71
N GLU A 18 46.59 24.66 27.49
CA GLU A 18 45.96 23.33 27.58
C GLU A 18 44.52 23.41 28.12
N PHE A 19 44.25 24.28 29.09
CA PHE A 19 42.92 24.53 29.62
C PHE A 19 41.97 25.10 28.56
N LYS A 20 42.45 26.06 27.74
CA LYS A 20 41.65 26.59 26.62
C LYS A 20 41.33 25.51 25.59
N ASP A 21 42.29 24.66 25.26
CA ASP A 21 42.08 23.55 24.31
C ASP A 21 41.10 22.51 24.87
N GLN A 22 41.17 22.21 26.17
CA GLN A 22 40.20 21.34 26.85
C GLN A 22 38.81 21.96 26.90
N ALA A 23 38.69 23.25 27.23
CA ALA A 23 37.42 23.96 27.23
C ALA A 23 36.76 23.97 25.85
N ALA A 24 37.54 24.12 24.77
CA ALA A 24 37.04 24.01 23.40
C ALA A 24 36.50 22.60 23.09
N LYS A 25 37.24 21.55 23.47
CA LYS A 25 36.78 20.15 23.31
C LYS A 25 35.50 19.85 24.08
N VAL A 26 35.38 20.36 25.30
CA VAL A 26 34.16 20.22 26.12
C VAL A 26 32.99 20.93 25.44
N ALA A 27 33.20 22.14 24.91
CA ALA A 27 32.16 22.86 24.17
C ALA A 27 31.70 22.09 22.91
N ASP A 28 32.62 21.46 22.18
CA ASP A 28 32.29 20.60 21.03
C ASP A 28 31.50 19.35 21.46
N TRP A 29 31.87 18.72 22.59
CA TRP A 29 31.15 17.59 23.15
C TRP A 29 29.74 17.98 23.61
N ASP A 30 29.58 19.14 24.25
CA ASP A 30 28.27 19.65 24.66
C ASP A 30 27.36 19.88 23.45
N ARG A 31 27.91 20.48 22.37
CA ARG A 31 27.18 20.67 21.11
C ARG A 31 26.73 19.32 20.52
N MET A 32 27.62 18.32 20.47
CA MET A 32 27.24 16.99 19.98
C MET A 32 26.21 16.30 20.88
N LEU A 33 26.27 16.51 22.20
CA LEU A 33 25.32 15.93 23.14
C LEU A 33 23.92 16.51 22.94
N VAL A 34 23.81 17.82 22.71
CA VAL A 34 22.51 18.47 22.38
C VAL A 34 21.98 17.95 21.04
N GLU A 35 22.82 17.89 20.00
CA GLU A 35 22.41 17.42 18.67
C GLU A 35 21.94 15.95 18.70
N ASN A 36 22.65 15.10 19.45
CA ASN A 36 22.24 13.71 19.65
C ASN A 36 20.97 13.62 20.52
N GLY A 37 20.81 14.51 21.51
CA GLY A 37 19.58 14.62 22.29
C GLY A 37 18.36 14.90 21.41
N GLU A 38 18.47 15.84 20.47
CA GLU A 38 17.40 16.12 19.50
C GLU A 38 17.09 14.92 18.60
N ARG A 39 18.12 14.21 18.13
CA ARG A 39 17.94 12.98 17.33
C ARG A 39 17.24 11.88 18.13
N ILE A 40 17.64 11.68 19.38
CA ILE A 40 17.03 10.69 20.27
C ILE A 40 15.56 11.05 20.52
N GLN A 41 15.25 12.33 20.72
CA GLN A 41 13.86 12.77 20.89
C GLN A 41 13.02 12.48 19.62
N LYS A 42 13.55 12.79 18.43
CA LYS A 42 12.86 12.45 17.16
C LYS A 42 12.65 10.95 17.02
N LEU A 43 13.67 10.16 17.34
CA LEU A 43 13.57 8.69 17.30
C LEU A 43 12.52 8.19 18.29
N TYR A 44 12.49 8.72 19.52
CA TYR A 44 11.49 8.38 20.52
C TYR A 44 10.06 8.64 20.03
N LEU A 45 9.81 9.82 19.44
CA LEU A 45 8.50 10.15 18.87
C LEU A 45 8.11 9.19 17.74
N ASN A 46 9.02 8.91 16.81
CA ASN A 46 8.77 7.98 15.71
C ASN A 46 8.52 6.56 16.21
N THR A 47 9.27 6.10 17.22
CA THR A 47 9.08 4.77 17.83
C THR A 47 7.72 4.69 18.53
N TYR A 48 7.32 5.73 19.25
CA TYR A 48 6.02 5.79 19.91
C TYR A 48 4.86 5.78 18.89
N GLU A 49 5.01 6.51 17.79
CA GLU A 49 4.04 6.46 16.69
C GLU A 49 3.96 5.07 16.06
N ALA A 50 5.11 4.43 15.81
CA ALA A 50 5.17 3.07 15.28
C ALA A 50 4.54 2.05 16.24
N GLU A 51 4.76 2.19 17.56
CA GLU A 51 4.13 1.37 18.60
C GLU A 51 2.61 1.50 18.56
N LYS A 52 2.10 2.74 18.47
CA LYS A 52 0.66 2.99 18.34
C LYS A 52 0.07 2.36 17.07
N ILE A 53 0.76 2.47 15.93
CA ILE A 53 0.34 1.84 14.68
C ILE A 53 0.37 0.31 14.82
N SER A 54 1.39 -0.26 15.46
CA SER A 54 1.49 -1.69 15.71
C SER A 54 0.32 -2.21 16.54
N HIS A 55 -0.05 -1.49 17.61
CA HIS A 55 -1.22 -1.82 18.42
C HIS A 55 -2.54 -1.72 17.64
N GLU A 56 -2.66 -0.74 16.75
CA GLU A 56 -3.82 -0.65 15.86
C GLU A 56 -3.89 -1.83 14.89
N ILE A 57 -2.76 -2.23 14.29
CA ILE A 57 -2.69 -3.40 13.42
C ILE A 57 -3.08 -4.67 14.19
N GLU A 58 -2.62 -4.84 15.42
CA GLU A 58 -2.95 -6.00 16.24
C GLU A 58 -4.45 -6.05 16.58
N ARG A 59 -5.06 -4.90 16.89
CA ARG A 59 -6.50 -4.80 17.06
C ARG A 59 -7.24 -5.17 15.77
N GLN A 60 -6.79 -4.68 14.62
CA GLN A 60 -7.41 -5.01 13.33
C GLN A 60 -7.27 -6.50 12.99
N LEU A 61 -6.12 -7.10 13.25
CA LEU A 61 -5.92 -8.54 13.07
C LEU A 61 -6.83 -9.37 13.97
N SER A 62 -6.97 -9.00 15.24
CA SER A 62 -7.91 -9.67 16.16
C SER A 62 -9.37 -9.54 15.71
N ASN A 63 -9.77 -8.38 15.17
CA ASN A 63 -11.09 -8.21 14.58
C ASN A 63 -11.29 -9.10 13.35
N VAL A 64 -10.28 -9.20 12.48
CA VAL A 64 -10.34 -10.07 11.28
C VAL A 64 -10.42 -11.54 11.70
N GLU A 65 -9.66 -11.96 12.70
CA GLU A 65 -9.70 -13.32 13.26
C GLU A 65 -11.09 -13.64 13.82
N SER A 66 -11.65 -12.75 14.65
CA SER A 66 -13.01 -12.91 15.18
C SER A 66 -14.06 -12.99 14.05
N GLN A 67 -13.91 -12.20 12.98
CA GLN A 67 -14.80 -12.28 11.83
C GLN A 67 -14.67 -13.60 11.07
N GLN A 68 -13.45 -14.14 10.94
CA GLN A 68 -13.22 -15.45 10.34
C GLN A 68 -13.85 -16.57 11.17
N ASP A 69 -13.78 -16.49 12.50
CA ASP A 69 -14.43 -17.44 13.41
C ASP A 69 -15.96 -17.39 13.29
N GLU A 70 -16.54 -16.19 13.28
CA GLU A 70 -17.99 -16.03 13.10
C GLU A 70 -18.47 -16.56 11.75
N LEU A 71 -17.76 -16.25 10.66
CA LEU A 71 -18.08 -16.75 9.33
C LEU A 71 -17.96 -18.27 9.25
N THR A 72 -16.95 -18.85 9.90
CA THR A 72 -16.77 -20.31 9.97
C THR A 72 -17.92 -20.96 10.73
N ALA A 73 -18.31 -20.39 11.88
CA ALA A 73 -19.47 -20.89 12.64
C ALA A 73 -20.79 -20.78 11.87
N TRP A 74 -20.98 -19.73 11.06
CA TRP A 74 -22.15 -19.61 10.18
C TRP A 74 -22.10 -20.62 9.04
N LEU A 75 -20.94 -20.84 8.42
CA LEU A 75 -20.74 -21.86 7.40
C LEU A 75 -21.07 -23.26 7.94
N GLU A 76 -20.55 -23.64 9.11
CA GLU A 76 -20.85 -24.94 9.74
C GLU A 76 -22.36 -25.13 9.99
N ARG A 77 -23.07 -24.07 10.41
CA ARG A 77 -24.53 -24.11 10.54
C ARG A 77 -25.23 -24.30 9.20
N TYR A 78 -24.81 -23.56 8.18
CA TYR A 78 -25.38 -23.72 6.83
C TYR A 78 -25.07 -25.08 6.23
N GLU A 79 -23.91 -25.67 6.51
CA GLU A 79 -23.57 -27.03 6.12
C GLU A 79 -24.46 -28.07 6.80
N GLN A 80 -24.79 -27.87 8.09
CA GLN A 80 -25.79 -28.69 8.78
C GLN A 80 -27.18 -28.55 8.15
N ASP A 81 -27.65 -27.32 7.92
CA ASP A 81 -28.96 -27.07 7.28
C ASP A 81 -29.02 -27.66 5.86
N LEU A 82 -27.94 -27.57 5.08
CA LEU A 82 -27.82 -28.18 3.76
C LEU A 82 -27.83 -29.71 3.84
N THR A 83 -27.17 -30.29 4.85
CA THR A 83 -27.19 -31.74 5.10
C THR A 83 -28.61 -32.20 5.48
N GLU A 84 -29.32 -31.44 6.32
CA GLU A 84 -30.70 -31.71 6.67
C GLU A 84 -31.63 -31.62 5.44
N LEU A 85 -31.44 -30.61 4.58
CA LEU A 85 -32.18 -30.48 3.33
C LEU A 85 -31.89 -31.66 2.38
N SER A 86 -30.62 -32.04 2.23
CA SER A 86 -30.19 -33.18 1.42
C SER A 86 -30.80 -34.50 1.91
N THR A 87 -30.81 -34.74 3.22
CA THR A 87 -31.46 -35.93 3.81
C THR A 87 -32.97 -35.93 3.66
N LYS A 88 -33.64 -34.78 3.80
CA LYS A 88 -35.08 -34.64 3.51
C LYS A 88 -35.40 -34.87 2.03
N GLN A 89 -34.53 -34.39 1.14
CA GLN A 89 -34.65 -34.56 -0.31
C GLN A 89 -34.39 -36.01 -0.74
N MET A 90 -33.54 -36.77 -0.04
CA MET A 90 -33.38 -38.22 -0.23
C MET A 90 -34.52 -39.05 0.38
N GLY A 91 -35.18 -38.57 1.44
CA GLY A 91 -36.36 -39.19 2.04
C GLY A 91 -37.65 -38.99 1.22
N SER A 92 -37.69 -37.92 0.43
CA SER A 92 -38.62 -37.75 -0.68
C SER A 92 -38.16 -38.64 -1.83
N ASN A 93 -38.94 -39.64 -2.22
CA ASN A 93 -38.63 -40.55 -3.35
C ASN A 93 -38.65 -39.84 -4.73
N GLU A 94 -38.65 -38.51 -4.74
CA GLU A 94 -38.45 -37.68 -5.90
C GLU A 94 -36.94 -37.56 -6.13
N GLN A 95 -36.37 -38.59 -6.76
CA GLN A 95 -35.01 -38.52 -7.29
C GLN A 95 -34.83 -37.17 -7.99
N VAL A 96 -33.78 -36.44 -7.63
CA VAL A 96 -33.30 -35.26 -8.35
C VAL A 96 -32.92 -35.69 -9.76
N SER A 97 -33.92 -35.80 -10.63
CA SER A 97 -33.79 -36.33 -11.98
C SER A 97 -34.32 -35.26 -12.93
N GLY A 98 -33.43 -34.70 -13.74
CA GLY A 98 -33.71 -33.59 -14.65
C GLY A 98 -32.76 -32.39 -14.48
N PRO A 99 -33.19 -31.16 -14.85
CA PRO A 99 -32.35 -29.96 -14.98
C PRO A 99 -31.50 -29.60 -13.76
N ASP A 100 -31.91 -29.98 -12.55
CA ASP A 100 -31.14 -29.73 -11.32
C ASP A 100 -29.83 -30.53 -11.24
N GLN A 101 -29.81 -31.77 -11.74
CA GLN A 101 -28.59 -32.58 -11.75
C GLN A 101 -27.57 -32.02 -12.76
N GLU A 102 -28.05 -31.48 -13.87
CA GLU A 102 -27.19 -30.82 -14.86
C GLU A 102 -26.64 -29.50 -14.32
N ARG A 103 -27.46 -28.72 -13.59
CA ARG A 103 -27.02 -27.54 -12.84
C ARG A 103 -25.93 -27.89 -11.82
N GLU A 104 -26.15 -28.91 -10.99
CA GLU A 104 -25.15 -29.37 -10.02
C GLU A 104 -23.81 -29.73 -10.69
N ARG A 105 -23.84 -30.48 -11.80
CA ARG A 105 -22.64 -30.82 -12.57
C ARG A 105 -21.91 -29.57 -13.10
N THR A 106 -22.64 -28.57 -13.58
CA THR A 106 -22.02 -27.32 -14.07
C THR A 106 -21.36 -26.51 -12.95
N TYR A 107 -22.00 -26.37 -11.78
CA TYR A 107 -21.40 -25.67 -10.64
C TYR A 107 -20.17 -26.41 -10.10
N LYS A 108 -20.25 -27.74 -9.98
CA LYS A 108 -19.10 -28.57 -9.56
C LYS A 108 -17.92 -28.51 -10.54
N LEU A 109 -18.19 -28.34 -11.84
CA LEU A 109 -17.14 -28.11 -12.83
C LEU A 109 -16.51 -26.72 -12.67
N ALA A 110 -17.31 -25.69 -12.42
CA ALA A 110 -16.82 -24.33 -12.19
C ALA A 110 -15.95 -24.22 -10.92
N GLU A 111 -16.36 -24.89 -9.84
CA GLU A 111 -15.57 -25.03 -8.60
C GLU A 111 -14.21 -25.66 -8.90
N LYS A 112 -14.19 -26.86 -9.52
CA LYS A 112 -12.94 -27.54 -9.91
C LYS A 112 -12.03 -26.73 -10.83
N LEU A 113 -12.62 -25.95 -11.74
CA LEU A 113 -11.84 -25.07 -12.61
C LEU A 113 -11.19 -23.94 -11.82
N THR A 114 -11.90 -23.37 -10.84
CA THR A 114 -11.38 -22.34 -9.95
C THR A 114 -10.26 -22.87 -9.07
N ASP A 115 -10.44 -24.05 -8.47
CA ASP A 115 -9.39 -24.73 -7.69
C ASP A 115 -8.15 -24.99 -8.52
N ARG A 116 -8.32 -25.46 -9.76
CA ARG A 116 -7.20 -25.71 -10.67
C ARG A 116 -6.45 -24.43 -11.04
N LEU A 117 -7.16 -23.31 -11.19
CA LEU A 117 -6.52 -22.00 -11.45
C LEU A 117 -5.73 -21.52 -10.23
N ASP A 118 -6.23 -21.73 -9.02
CA ASP A 118 -5.53 -21.39 -7.78
C ASP A 118 -4.27 -22.25 -7.59
N ASP A 119 -4.37 -23.56 -7.79
CA ASP A 119 -3.22 -24.48 -7.73
C ASP A 119 -2.16 -24.12 -8.78
N MET A 120 -2.57 -23.82 -10.02
CA MET A 120 -1.62 -23.32 -11.04
C MET A 120 -1.00 -21.98 -10.64
N GLY A 121 -1.74 -21.09 -9.98
CA GLY A 121 -1.20 -19.83 -9.43
C GLY A 121 -0.15 -20.05 -8.35
N LYS A 122 -0.38 -21.02 -7.44
CA LYS A 122 0.60 -21.46 -6.43
C LYS A 122 1.83 -22.08 -7.07
N ASP A 123 1.66 -22.94 -8.07
CA ASP A 123 2.76 -23.56 -8.81
C ASP A 123 3.61 -22.53 -9.56
N LEU A 124 2.98 -21.56 -10.22
CA LEU A 124 3.69 -20.44 -10.85
C LEU A 124 4.46 -19.61 -9.81
N THR A 125 3.85 -19.34 -8.66
CA THR A 125 4.52 -18.62 -7.56
C THR A 125 5.74 -19.41 -7.05
N LYS A 126 5.63 -20.73 -6.93
CA LYS A 126 6.72 -21.62 -6.55
C LYS A 126 7.83 -21.62 -7.61
N MET A 127 7.47 -21.73 -8.88
CA MET A 127 8.43 -21.66 -10.00
C MET A 127 9.15 -20.31 -10.03
N ILE A 128 8.46 -19.20 -9.78
CA ILE A 128 9.09 -17.86 -9.68
C ILE A 128 10.07 -17.81 -8.51
N LYS A 129 9.73 -18.38 -7.34
CA LYS A 129 10.66 -18.47 -6.20
C LYS A 129 11.89 -19.30 -6.55
N GLU A 130 11.71 -20.48 -7.14
CA GLU A 130 12.82 -21.35 -7.57
C GLU A 130 13.71 -20.67 -8.62
N ILE A 131 13.13 -19.95 -9.59
CA ILE A 131 13.88 -19.17 -10.58
C ILE A 131 14.66 -18.04 -9.90
N ASN A 132 14.05 -17.33 -8.94
CA ASN A 132 14.74 -16.27 -8.20
C ASN A 132 15.90 -16.83 -7.36
N ASP A 133 15.71 -17.99 -6.75
CA ASP A 133 16.74 -18.68 -5.97
C ASP A 133 17.87 -19.18 -6.87
N MET A 134 17.56 -19.81 -8.01
CA MET A 134 18.54 -20.20 -9.03
C MET A 134 19.28 -18.99 -9.61
N SER A 135 18.57 -17.92 -9.96
CA SER A 135 19.18 -16.69 -10.47
C SER A 135 20.10 -16.05 -9.44
N SER A 136 19.75 -16.12 -8.14
CA SER A 136 20.58 -15.59 -7.06
C SER A 136 21.84 -16.42 -6.83
N THR A 137 21.76 -17.74 -6.94
CA THR A 137 22.90 -18.65 -6.79
C THR A 137 23.86 -18.59 -7.99
N VAL A 138 23.33 -18.56 -9.22
CA VAL A 138 24.12 -18.47 -10.47
C VAL A 138 24.87 -17.14 -10.59
N SER A 139 24.24 -16.04 -10.17
CA SER A 139 24.85 -14.71 -10.34
C SER A 139 25.91 -14.39 -9.27
N LYS A 140 25.91 -15.08 -8.12
CA LYS A 140 26.62 -14.60 -6.91
C LYS A 140 27.41 -15.61 -6.09
N GLY A 141 27.44 -16.90 -6.44
CA GLY A 141 28.35 -17.89 -5.86
C GLY A 141 28.43 -17.88 -4.32
N ASN A 142 27.63 -18.71 -3.64
CA ASN A 142 27.69 -19.03 -2.20
C ASN A 142 27.79 -17.88 -1.16
N LYS A 143 27.64 -16.60 -1.53
CA LYS A 143 27.51 -15.50 -0.57
C LYS A 143 26.06 -14.98 -0.54
N PRO A 144 25.20 -15.51 0.34
CA PRO A 144 23.80 -15.10 0.45
C PRO A 144 23.62 -13.64 0.91
N ASP A 145 24.68 -12.98 1.37
CA ASP A 145 24.68 -11.63 1.93
C ASP A 145 25.50 -10.62 1.11
N ASP A 146 25.48 -10.78 -0.22
CA ASP A 146 26.13 -9.83 -1.11
C ASP A 146 25.32 -8.51 -1.19
N ALA A 147 25.94 -7.40 -0.80
CA ALA A 147 25.36 -6.06 -0.85
C ALA A 147 24.89 -5.70 -2.27
N LEU A 148 25.56 -6.19 -3.33
CA LEU A 148 25.10 -6.01 -4.70
C LEU A 148 23.78 -6.75 -4.96
N GLY A 149 23.48 -7.83 -4.24
CA GLY A 149 22.20 -8.57 -4.27
C GLY A 149 21.06 -7.74 -3.72
N GLN A 150 21.30 -7.14 -2.57
CA GLN A 150 20.34 -6.26 -1.92
C GLN A 150 20.06 -5.04 -2.80
N ILE A 151 21.09 -4.39 -3.37
CA ILE A 151 20.93 -3.24 -4.27
C ILE A 151 20.07 -3.59 -5.49
N VAL A 152 20.37 -4.69 -6.18
CA VAL A 152 19.59 -5.10 -7.37
C VAL A 152 18.13 -5.40 -7.01
N ARG A 153 17.86 -6.04 -5.87
CA ARG A 153 16.48 -6.28 -5.41
C ARG A 153 15.73 -4.99 -5.11
N VAL A 154 16.36 -4.07 -4.38
CA VAL A 154 15.76 -2.75 -4.07
C VAL A 154 15.51 -1.95 -5.35
N LEU A 155 16.46 -1.94 -6.28
CA LEU A 155 16.32 -1.21 -7.53
C LEU A 155 15.23 -1.81 -8.42
N ASN A 156 15.12 -3.13 -8.48
CA ASN A 156 14.00 -3.80 -9.16
C ASN A 156 12.66 -3.43 -8.50
N GLY A 157 12.60 -3.38 -7.16
CA GLY A 157 11.43 -2.90 -6.43
C GLY A 157 11.08 -1.43 -6.73
N HIS A 158 12.08 -0.55 -6.80
CA HIS A 158 11.88 0.85 -7.19
C HIS A 158 11.42 0.98 -8.65
N LEU A 159 11.94 0.14 -9.55
CA LEU A 159 11.52 0.14 -10.96
C LEU A 159 10.05 -0.27 -11.09
N THR A 160 9.62 -1.33 -10.40
CA THR A 160 8.22 -1.75 -10.42
C THR A 160 7.31 -0.71 -9.78
N GLN A 161 7.74 -0.06 -8.69
CA GLN A 161 7.03 1.07 -8.09
C GLN A 161 6.90 2.24 -9.06
N LEU A 162 7.96 2.61 -9.77
CA LEU A 162 7.93 3.70 -10.76
C LEU A 162 7.02 3.37 -11.94
N GLN A 163 7.04 2.13 -12.44
CA GLN A 163 6.12 1.67 -13.49
C GLN A 163 4.66 1.72 -13.02
N TRP A 164 4.41 1.36 -11.76
CA TRP A 164 3.08 1.48 -11.16
C TRP A 164 2.64 2.95 -11.04
N ILE A 165 3.53 3.84 -10.61
CA ILE A 165 3.25 5.29 -10.56
C ILE A 165 2.96 5.84 -11.96
N ASP A 166 3.76 5.49 -12.96
CA ASP A 166 3.60 5.94 -14.34
C ASP A 166 2.25 5.50 -14.93
N SER A 167 1.92 4.21 -14.80
CA SER A 167 0.64 3.68 -15.29
C SER A 167 -0.57 4.31 -14.60
N ASN A 168 -0.52 4.54 -13.28
CA ASN A 168 -1.60 5.22 -12.56
C ASN A 168 -1.67 6.72 -12.86
N ALA A 169 -0.54 7.40 -13.02
CA ALA A 169 -0.51 8.80 -13.42
C ALA A 169 -1.13 8.98 -14.81
N SER A 170 -0.79 8.10 -15.76
CA SER A 170 -1.40 8.07 -17.10
C SER A 170 -2.90 7.80 -17.03
N ALA A 171 -3.33 6.81 -16.23
CA ALA A 171 -4.76 6.53 -16.04
C ALA A 171 -5.52 7.73 -15.43
N LEU A 172 -4.92 8.42 -14.45
CA LEU A 172 -5.48 9.64 -13.87
C LEU A 172 -5.54 10.78 -14.89
N GLN A 173 -4.50 10.95 -15.72
CA GLN A 173 -4.46 11.97 -16.77
C GLN A 173 -5.58 11.75 -17.79
N ILE A 174 -5.83 10.49 -18.19
CA ILE A 174 -6.95 10.13 -19.07
C ILE A 174 -8.29 10.48 -18.41
N LYS A 175 -8.47 10.15 -17.11
CA LYS A 175 -9.70 10.49 -16.36
C LYS A 175 -9.91 12.01 -16.27
N VAL A 176 -8.84 12.78 -16.03
CA VAL A 176 -8.90 14.26 -16.00
C VAL A 176 -9.27 14.81 -17.37
N ALA A 177 -8.65 14.33 -18.45
CA ALA A 177 -8.98 14.76 -19.81
C ALA A 177 -10.43 14.44 -20.18
N ALA A 178 -10.94 13.27 -19.77
CA ALA A 178 -12.35 12.91 -19.94
C ALA A 178 -13.28 13.84 -19.15
N ALA A 179 -12.96 14.15 -17.90
CA ALA A 179 -13.71 15.08 -17.07
C ALA A 179 -13.71 16.52 -17.63
N GLN A 180 -12.57 16.99 -18.16
CA GLN A 180 -12.47 18.29 -18.82
C GLN A 180 -13.31 18.35 -20.10
N LYS A 181 -13.29 17.29 -20.92
CA LYS A 181 -14.17 17.20 -22.10
C LYS A 181 -15.65 17.17 -21.71
N ALA A 182 -16.02 16.39 -20.70
CA ALA A 182 -17.39 16.33 -20.19
C ALA A 182 -17.86 17.68 -19.62
N SER A 183 -16.99 18.37 -18.89
CA SER A 183 -17.22 19.74 -18.38
C SER A 183 -17.39 20.75 -19.52
N GLY A 184 -16.52 20.71 -20.54
CA GLY A 184 -16.64 21.55 -21.73
C GLY A 184 -17.92 21.28 -22.51
N ASN A 185 -18.37 20.03 -22.59
CA ASN A 185 -19.61 19.65 -23.27
C ASN A 185 -20.86 20.10 -22.48
N MET A 186 -20.81 20.12 -21.14
CA MET A 186 -21.86 20.72 -20.30
C MET A 186 -21.89 22.24 -20.41
N GLY A 187 -20.73 22.91 -20.48
CA GLY A 187 -20.64 24.34 -20.72
C GLY A 187 -21.21 24.77 -22.08
N ALA A 188 -20.96 23.96 -23.13
CA ALA A 188 -21.55 24.18 -24.46
C ALA A 188 -23.06 23.92 -24.51
N SER A 189 -23.57 22.93 -23.75
CA SER A 189 -25.00 22.59 -23.68
C SER A 189 -25.83 23.66 -22.95
N VAL A 190 -25.29 24.27 -21.89
CA VAL A 190 -25.99 25.33 -21.14
C VAL A 190 -26.00 26.65 -21.92
N GLY A 191 -24.90 27.02 -22.58
CA GLY A 191 -24.84 28.24 -23.39
C GLY A 191 -25.67 28.19 -24.68
N GLY A 192 -25.83 27.02 -25.31
CA GLY A 192 -26.60 26.86 -26.54
C GLY A 192 -28.11 26.69 -26.34
N ARG A 193 -28.56 26.07 -25.25
CA ARG A 193 -30.00 25.83 -25.00
C ARG A 193 -30.76 27.08 -24.58
N GLU A 194 -30.14 28.01 -23.85
CA GLU A 194 -30.81 29.26 -23.49
C GLU A 194 -31.00 30.17 -24.70
N THR A 195 -30.00 30.29 -25.58
CA THR A 195 -30.13 31.11 -26.80
C THR A 195 -31.14 30.52 -27.79
N ASP A 196 -31.16 29.19 -27.98
CA ASP A 196 -32.06 28.54 -28.95
C ASP A 196 -33.52 28.49 -28.45
N ALA A 197 -33.73 28.31 -27.14
CA ALA A 197 -35.05 28.40 -26.52
C ALA A 197 -35.61 29.84 -26.55
N VAL A 198 -34.75 30.85 -26.31
CA VAL A 198 -35.11 32.27 -26.38
C VAL A 198 -35.36 32.70 -27.83
N GLU A 199 -34.54 32.27 -28.79
CA GLU A 199 -34.72 32.57 -30.21
C GLU A 199 -35.97 31.90 -30.81
N GLY A 200 -36.28 30.67 -30.39
CA GLY A 200 -37.54 30.00 -30.72
C GLY A 200 -38.78 30.72 -30.18
N PHE A 201 -38.69 31.30 -28.98
CA PHE A 201 -39.75 32.11 -28.38
C PHE A 201 -39.92 33.47 -29.09
N TYR A 202 -38.83 34.14 -29.47
CA TYR A 202 -38.90 35.38 -30.26
C TYR A 202 -39.42 35.14 -31.69
N ARG A 203 -39.07 34.01 -32.30
CA ARG A 203 -39.55 33.62 -33.63
C ARG A 203 -41.05 33.31 -33.63
N SER A 204 -41.57 32.65 -32.59
CA SER A 204 -43.00 32.38 -32.45
C SER A 204 -43.82 33.66 -32.19
N TYR A 205 -43.26 34.62 -31.43
CA TYR A 205 -43.91 35.89 -31.17
C TYR A 205 -43.93 36.83 -32.39
N ARG A 206 -42.88 36.81 -33.22
CA ARG A 206 -42.83 37.59 -34.47
C ARG A 206 -43.56 36.95 -35.65
N GLY A 207 -43.79 35.63 -35.63
CA GLY A 207 -44.51 34.91 -36.68
C GLY A 207 -46.03 34.93 -36.56
N GLY A 208 -46.59 35.41 -35.45
CA GLY A 208 -48.04 35.37 -35.17
C GLY A 208 -48.85 36.59 -35.63
N GLY A 209 -48.26 37.52 -36.38
CA GLY A 209 -48.90 38.77 -36.80
C GLY A 209 -49.52 38.73 -38.20
N TYR A 210 -50.77 38.25 -38.26
CA TYR A 210 -51.85 38.55 -39.24
C TYR A 210 -51.67 38.30 -40.75
N LYS A 211 -52.71 37.64 -41.29
CA LYS A 211 -53.41 37.83 -42.59
C LYS A 211 -52.61 38.29 -43.81
#